data_AF-A0A842V9F1-F1
#
_entry.id   AF-A0A842V9F1-F1
#
_cell.length_a   1.000
_cell.length_b   1.000
_cell.length_c   1.000
_cell.angle_alpha   90.00
_cell.angle_beta   90.00
_cell.angle_gamma   90.00
#
_symmetry.space_group_name_H-M   'P 1'
#
loop_
_entity.id
_entity.type
_entity.pdbx_description
1 polymer ?
#
loop_
_entity_poly.entity_id
_entity_poly.type
_entity_poly.pdbx_seq_one_letter_code
_entity_poly.pdbx_strand_id
1 'polypeptide(L)'
;MANGENQGGYLGLDIGPNSIGWALLKPDEHGEIKIAGSGVRIFQGGLEDIKTDGRGKSRNVTRREARSRRRMIERRSRRLTNLAIHLQKLSLLPAEYDLELSSERNDLFEKLDNDLRNPYELRAIALDNKLSPFELGRVIYHLAQRRGFLSNRRTDTKDEKETGKVKEGISNLYKEIEDSGSRTLGEHFFKLINKNTRVRGRYTSRKMYQYEFNLIWEKQRKYSPDLLTNERKDKIQNQIFYQRKLKAPIIGECQLEPGRTRAPKSLLISQQFRYLQTINNIRISSIENPGGRELTKEEREFLIKKLDSQGSMTFNKIRQVLKLDKESKINLESGKDTKILGNTTAAKIIAVFGADSWNSFHAEDKNRIIEDLRSIEKYETAKRRAMRKWGLDDDSADKFSKIKLEDGYLQFSRHAIERLLPLLSKGINLQTAIK
;
A
#
# COMPACT_ATOMS: atom_id res chain seq x y z
N MET A 1 -42.44 28.33 48.11
CA MET A 1 -41.26 28.07 47.26
C MET A 1 -40.54 26.89 47.90
N ALA A 2 -40.86 25.67 47.46
CA ALA A 2 -40.20 24.47 47.97
C ALA A 2 -38.88 24.31 47.21
N ASN A 3 -37.78 24.30 47.95
CA ASN A 3 -36.45 23.94 47.45
C ASN A 3 -36.52 22.54 46.84
N GLY A 4 -36.55 22.47 45.51
CA GLY A 4 -36.47 21.21 44.79
C GLY A 4 -35.10 20.60 44.98
N GLU A 5 -34.94 19.79 46.03
CA GLU A 5 -33.79 18.90 46.16
C GLU A 5 -33.61 18.14 44.86
N ASN A 6 -32.38 18.18 44.34
CA ASN A 6 -32.01 17.53 43.10
C ASN A 6 -32.02 16.01 43.34
N GLN A 7 -33.20 15.41 43.39
CA GLN A 7 -33.37 13.97 43.53
C GLN A 7 -32.71 13.33 42.31
N GLY A 8 -31.57 12.67 42.55
CA GLY A 8 -30.77 12.04 41.51
C GLY A 8 -31.63 11.12 40.64
N GLY A 9 -31.36 11.11 39.34
CA GLY A 9 -32.07 10.28 38.37
C GLY A 9 -31.11 9.47 37.51
N TYR A 10 -31.61 8.37 36.95
CA TYR A 10 -30.85 7.51 36.02
C TYR A 10 -31.27 7.80 34.59
N LEU A 11 -30.31 8.07 33.71
CA LEU A 11 -30.56 8.19 32.27
C LEU A 11 -30.06 6.93 31.56
N GLY A 12 -31.00 6.11 31.09
CA GLY A 12 -30.70 5.00 30.18
C GLY A 12 -30.62 5.51 28.75
N LEU A 13 -29.58 5.12 28.01
CA LEU A 13 -29.39 5.43 26.60
C LEU A 13 -29.21 4.14 25.79
N ASP A 14 -30.09 3.90 24.82
CA ASP A 14 -29.96 2.85 23.80
C ASP A 14 -29.48 3.47 22.49
N ILE A 15 -28.17 3.40 22.24
CA ILE A 15 -27.52 4.07 21.11
C ILE A 15 -27.39 3.09 19.93
N GLY A 16 -28.31 3.21 18.99
CA GLY A 16 -28.31 2.50 17.71
C GLY A 16 -27.70 3.29 16.56
N PRO A 17 -27.49 2.65 15.39
CA PRO A 17 -26.91 3.30 14.21
C PRO A 17 -27.82 4.36 13.56
N ASN A 18 -29.13 4.33 13.83
CA ASN A 18 -30.14 5.23 13.26
C ASN A 18 -31.09 5.83 14.32
N SER A 19 -30.88 5.52 15.60
CA SER A 19 -31.76 5.95 16.68
C SER A 19 -31.03 6.01 18.01
N ILE A 20 -31.41 6.94 18.87
CA ILE A 20 -31.02 6.96 20.27
C ILE A 20 -32.31 6.89 21.09
N GLY A 21 -32.57 5.73 21.68
CA GLY A 21 -33.60 5.58 22.71
C GLY A 21 -33.09 6.17 24.02
N TRP A 22 -33.95 6.85 24.77
CA TRP A 22 -33.62 7.33 26.09
C TRP A 22 -34.78 7.13 27.06
N ALA A 23 -34.45 6.88 28.32
CA ALA A 23 -35.40 6.84 29.43
C ALA A 23 -34.77 7.51 30.64
N LEU A 24 -35.44 8.51 31.19
CA LEU A 24 -35.10 9.16 32.45
C LEU A 24 -35.93 8.53 33.56
N LEU A 25 -35.27 7.91 34.52
CA LEU A 25 -35.86 7.33 35.69
C LEU A 25 -35.60 8.25 36.89
N LYS A 26 -36.64 8.59 37.66
CA LYS A 26 -36.53 9.36 38.89
C LYS A 26 -37.29 8.67 40.02
N PRO A 27 -36.84 8.79 41.27
CA PRO A 27 -37.66 8.40 42.41
C PRO A 27 -38.94 9.26 42.45
N ASP A 28 -40.06 8.65 42.83
CA ASP A 28 -41.26 9.37 43.22
C ASP A 28 -41.17 9.86 44.68
N GLU A 29 -42.24 10.47 45.19
CA GLU A 29 -42.30 10.99 46.56
C GLU A 29 -42.11 9.91 47.65
N HIS A 30 -42.15 8.62 47.29
CA HIS A 30 -41.96 7.48 48.21
C HIS A 30 -40.63 6.77 47.97
N GLY A 31 -39.79 7.30 47.08
CA GLY A 31 -38.49 6.75 46.73
C GLY A 31 -38.54 5.61 45.71
N GLU A 32 -39.70 5.28 45.13
CA GLU A 32 -39.78 4.26 44.07
C GLU A 32 -39.32 4.82 42.73
N ILE A 33 -38.47 4.09 42.02
CA ILE A 33 -37.97 4.51 40.71
C ILE A 33 -39.08 4.39 39.66
N LYS A 34 -39.50 5.52 39.10
CA LYS A 34 -40.49 5.62 38.01
C LYS A 34 -39.88 6.25 36.75
N ILE A 35 -40.51 6.00 35.60
CA ILE A 35 -40.16 6.65 34.34
C ILE A 35 -40.66 8.09 34.39
N ALA A 36 -39.74 9.05 34.50
CA ALA A 36 -40.03 10.48 34.43
C ALA A 36 -40.18 10.97 32.98
N GLY A 37 -39.57 10.27 32.03
CA GLY A 37 -39.72 10.54 30.61
C GLY A 37 -38.97 9.53 29.76
N SER A 38 -39.42 9.33 28.53
CA SER A 38 -38.74 8.49 27.57
C SER A 38 -38.99 8.98 26.16
N GLY A 39 -38.15 8.57 25.23
CA GLY A 39 -38.33 8.90 23.83
C GLY A 39 -37.27 8.26 22.95
N VAL A 40 -37.41 8.48 21.65
CA VAL A 40 -36.47 7.98 20.65
C VAL A 40 -36.12 9.11 19.70
N ARG A 41 -34.85 9.48 19.62
CA ARG A 41 -34.34 10.37 18.59
C ARG A 41 -33.98 9.53 17.37
N ILE A 42 -34.76 9.65 16.29
CA ILE A 42 -34.46 9.02 15.01
C ILE A 42 -33.59 9.96 14.17
N PHE A 43 -32.57 9.41 13.50
CA PHE A 43 -31.70 10.16 12.58
C PHE A 43 -31.23 9.28 11.42
N GLN A 44 -30.79 9.91 10.34
CA GLN A 44 -30.22 9.18 9.21
C GLN A 44 -28.81 8.69 9.56
N GLY A 45 -28.59 7.38 9.54
CA GLY A 45 -27.27 6.80 9.78
C GLY A 45 -26.22 7.24 8.77
N GLY A 46 -24.96 7.28 9.22
CA GLY A 46 -23.81 7.66 8.39
C GLY A 46 -23.35 6.58 7.41
N LEU A 47 -23.95 5.39 7.46
CA LEU A 47 -23.61 4.22 6.65
C LEU A 47 -24.84 3.78 5.83
N GLU A 48 -24.63 3.54 4.55
CA GLU A 48 -25.60 2.92 3.64
C GLU A 48 -25.38 1.39 3.62
N ASP A 49 -26.34 0.61 3.13
CA ASP A 49 -26.26 -0.86 2.94
C ASP A 49 -25.96 -1.72 4.18
N ILE A 50 -26.16 -1.20 5.41
CA ILE A 50 -25.91 -1.95 6.67
C ILE A 50 -26.65 -3.30 6.68
N LYS A 51 -27.88 -3.33 6.13
CA LYS A 51 -28.72 -4.53 6.08
C LYS A 51 -28.19 -5.62 5.13
N THR A 52 -27.29 -5.28 4.21
CA THR A 52 -26.83 -6.18 3.15
C THR A 52 -25.53 -6.90 3.52
N ASP A 53 -24.59 -6.21 4.19
CA ASP A 53 -23.25 -6.75 4.47
C ASP A 53 -22.81 -6.64 5.94
N GLY A 54 -23.65 -6.08 6.82
CA GLY A 54 -23.39 -5.89 8.26
C GLY A 54 -22.25 -4.91 8.58
N ARG A 55 -21.58 -4.34 7.57
CA ARG A 55 -20.45 -3.41 7.73
C ARG A 55 -20.83 -1.99 7.33
N GLY A 56 -21.74 -1.86 6.36
CA GLY A 56 -22.21 -0.59 5.83
C GLY A 56 -21.13 0.18 5.06
N LYS A 57 -21.54 0.92 4.03
CA LYS A 57 -20.65 1.80 3.27
C LYS A 57 -20.85 3.24 3.72
N SER A 58 -19.75 3.89 4.11
CA SER A 58 -19.79 5.32 4.43
C SER A 58 -20.18 6.14 3.19
N ARG A 59 -21.14 7.05 3.33
CA ARG A 59 -21.58 7.98 2.27
C ARG A 59 -20.43 8.81 1.69
N ASN A 60 -19.38 9.04 2.48
CA ASN A 60 -18.17 9.74 2.03
C ASN A 60 -17.34 8.95 1.00
N VAL A 61 -17.58 7.65 0.80
CA VAL A 61 -16.89 6.83 -0.21
C VAL A 61 -17.22 7.34 -1.61
N THR A 62 -18.51 7.52 -1.93
CA THR A 62 -18.99 8.05 -3.21
C THR A 62 -18.40 9.43 -3.50
N ARG A 63 -18.42 10.33 -2.50
CA ARG A 63 -17.79 11.66 -2.60
C ARG A 63 -16.28 11.56 -2.87
N ARG A 64 -15.58 10.67 -2.18
CA ARG A 64 -14.13 10.45 -2.34
C ARG A 64 -13.80 9.94 -3.75
N GLU A 65 -14.57 9.00 -4.26
CA GLU A 65 -14.39 8.44 -5.61
C GLU A 65 -14.66 9.47 -6.70
N ALA A 66 -15.76 10.22 -6.61
CA ALA A 66 -16.07 11.29 -7.56
C ALA A 66 -14.96 12.35 -7.60
N ARG A 67 -14.45 12.76 -6.42
CA ARG A 67 -13.29 13.66 -6.32
C ARG A 67 -12.02 13.06 -6.94
N SER A 68 -11.78 11.76 -6.76
CA SER A 68 -10.64 11.07 -7.36
C SER A 68 -10.73 11.08 -8.89
N ARG A 69 -11.91 10.76 -9.45
CA ARG A 69 -12.18 10.81 -10.90
C ARG A 69 -11.96 12.21 -11.47
N ARG A 70 -12.53 13.26 -10.84
CA ARG A 70 -12.33 14.65 -11.28
C ARG A 70 -10.86 15.05 -11.32
N ARG A 71 -10.08 14.70 -10.28
CA ARG A 71 -8.63 14.96 -10.26
C ARG A 71 -7.88 14.18 -11.34
N MET A 72 -8.30 12.97 -11.66
CA MET A 72 -7.68 12.19 -12.74
C MET A 72 -7.93 12.84 -14.10
N ILE A 73 -9.16 13.29 -14.35
CA ILE A 73 -9.56 13.98 -15.57
C ILE A 73 -8.81 15.31 -15.71
N GLU A 74 -8.81 16.17 -14.69
CA GLU A 74 -8.08 17.46 -14.70
C GLU A 74 -6.60 17.25 -14.99
N ARG A 75 -5.94 16.32 -14.29
CA ARG A 75 -4.51 16.05 -14.49
C ARG A 75 -4.19 15.46 -15.87
N ARG A 76 -5.11 14.68 -16.44
CA ARG A 76 -4.96 14.17 -17.81
C ARG A 76 -5.09 15.32 -18.81
N SER A 77 -6.13 16.14 -18.67
CA SER A 77 -6.35 17.31 -19.51
C SER A 77 -5.14 18.25 -19.48
N ARG A 78 -4.76 18.72 -18.29
CA ARG A 78 -3.59 19.61 -18.11
C ARG A 78 -2.30 19.03 -18.68
N ARG A 79 -2.05 17.72 -18.50
CA ARG A 79 -0.88 17.08 -19.09
C ARG A 79 -0.90 17.16 -20.62
N LEU A 80 -2.04 16.83 -21.24
CA LEU A 80 -2.16 16.83 -22.69
C LEU A 80 -2.08 18.25 -23.26
N THR A 81 -2.75 19.22 -22.63
CA THR A 81 -2.65 20.64 -22.99
C THR A 81 -1.21 21.14 -22.92
N ASN A 82 -0.54 20.97 -21.77
CA ASN A 82 0.83 21.44 -21.59
C ASN A 82 1.82 20.75 -22.54
N LEU A 83 1.58 19.47 -22.88
CA LEU A 83 2.40 18.76 -23.85
C LEU A 83 2.15 19.30 -25.26
N ALA A 84 0.90 19.50 -25.66
CA ALA A 84 0.55 20.01 -26.99
C ALA A 84 1.18 21.39 -27.23
N ILE A 85 1.01 22.33 -26.28
CA ILE A 85 1.65 23.66 -26.32
C ILE A 85 3.18 23.54 -26.43
N HIS A 86 3.78 22.62 -25.67
CA HIS A 86 5.23 22.44 -25.72
C HIS A 86 5.72 21.85 -27.05
N LEU A 87 4.97 20.90 -27.64
CA LEU A 87 5.29 20.34 -28.95
C LEU A 87 5.13 21.39 -30.05
N GLN A 88 4.10 22.24 -29.99
CA GLN A 88 3.93 23.36 -30.93
C GLN A 88 5.08 24.37 -30.85
N LYS A 89 5.54 24.71 -29.63
CA LYS A 89 6.73 25.56 -29.43
C LYS A 89 8.02 24.97 -30.00
N LEU A 90 8.06 23.67 -30.23
CA LEU A 90 9.16 22.95 -30.87
C LEU A 90 8.91 22.71 -32.37
N SER A 91 7.88 23.34 -32.95
CA SER A 91 7.47 23.13 -34.34
C SER A 91 7.15 21.67 -34.69
N LEU A 92 6.79 20.86 -33.68
CA LEU A 92 6.32 19.49 -33.83
C LEU A 92 4.80 19.41 -33.98
N LEU A 93 4.09 20.53 -33.82
CA LEU A 93 2.67 20.67 -34.13
C LEU A 93 2.44 22.00 -34.89
N PRO A 94 1.37 22.12 -35.69
CA PRO A 94 1.06 23.34 -36.43
C PRO A 94 0.86 24.55 -35.51
N ALA A 95 1.27 25.73 -35.96
CA ALA A 95 1.35 26.95 -35.15
C ALA A 95 0.06 27.78 -35.17
N GLU A 96 -0.82 27.52 -36.13
CA GLU A 96 -2.06 28.27 -36.40
C GLU A 96 -3.20 27.99 -35.42
N TYR A 97 -3.01 27.08 -34.47
CA TYR A 97 -4.00 26.70 -33.45
C TYR A 97 -3.62 27.25 -32.07
N ASP A 98 -4.57 27.82 -31.33
CA ASP A 98 -4.45 28.09 -29.91
C ASP A 98 -4.71 26.80 -29.10
N LEU A 99 -3.63 26.17 -28.64
CA LEU A 99 -3.71 24.89 -27.93
C LEU A 99 -4.13 25.00 -26.46
N GLU A 100 -4.27 26.22 -25.93
CA GLU A 100 -4.91 26.47 -24.63
C GLU A 100 -6.42 26.21 -24.74
N LEU A 101 -7.03 26.57 -25.85
CA LEU A 101 -8.43 26.31 -26.16
C LEU A 101 -8.67 24.82 -26.43
N SER A 102 -9.73 24.28 -25.81
CA SER A 102 -10.01 22.85 -25.92
C SER A 102 -10.65 22.45 -27.26
N SER A 103 -11.40 23.35 -27.88
CA SER A 103 -11.98 23.19 -29.22
C SER A 103 -10.87 23.12 -30.27
N GLU A 104 -10.03 24.14 -30.37
CA GLU A 104 -8.97 24.19 -31.38
C GLU A 104 -7.96 23.05 -31.24
N ARG A 105 -7.62 22.67 -30.00
CA ARG A 105 -6.80 21.48 -29.78
C ARG A 105 -7.49 20.20 -30.26
N ASN A 106 -8.81 20.07 -30.11
CA ASN A 106 -9.54 18.92 -30.64
C ASN A 106 -9.51 18.92 -32.17
N ASP A 107 -9.82 20.07 -32.79
CA ASP A 107 -9.85 20.26 -34.23
C ASP A 107 -8.48 19.96 -34.86
N LEU A 108 -7.39 20.41 -34.23
CA LEU A 108 -6.03 20.06 -34.66
C LEU A 108 -5.83 18.55 -34.68
N PHE A 109 -6.14 17.83 -33.59
CA PHE A 109 -5.85 16.41 -33.52
C PHE A 109 -6.79 15.58 -34.39
N GLU A 110 -8.01 16.04 -34.64
CA GLU A 110 -8.93 15.45 -35.62
C GLU A 110 -8.39 15.63 -37.04
N LYS A 111 -7.94 16.84 -37.40
CA LYS A 111 -7.28 17.10 -38.67
C LYS A 111 -6.03 16.24 -38.86
N LEU A 112 -5.15 16.16 -37.85
CA LEU A 112 -3.98 15.29 -37.90
C LEU A 112 -4.34 13.81 -38.03
N ASP A 113 -5.44 13.35 -37.42
CA ASP A 113 -5.89 11.96 -37.53
C ASP A 113 -6.50 11.65 -38.92
N ASN A 114 -7.01 12.66 -39.63
CA ASN A 114 -7.50 12.54 -41.00
C ASN A 114 -6.38 12.67 -42.04
N ASP A 115 -5.44 13.59 -41.83
CA ASP A 115 -4.37 13.92 -42.78
C ASP A 115 -3.16 12.98 -42.67
N LEU A 116 -2.92 12.39 -41.49
CA LEU A 116 -1.78 11.53 -41.23
C LEU A 116 -2.16 10.05 -41.13
N ARG A 117 -1.13 9.21 -41.21
CA ARG A 117 -1.25 7.76 -40.93
C ARG A 117 -1.68 7.51 -39.48
N ASN A 118 -2.21 6.30 -39.27
CA ASN A 118 -2.65 5.85 -37.95
C ASN A 118 -1.54 6.05 -36.89
N PRO A 119 -1.83 6.58 -35.70
CA PRO A 119 -0.81 6.83 -34.68
C PRO A 119 -0.06 5.58 -34.19
N TYR A 120 -0.60 4.37 -34.35
CA TYR A 120 0.11 3.12 -34.08
C TYR A 120 1.07 2.75 -35.22
N GLU A 121 0.65 2.98 -36.46
CA GLU A 121 1.50 2.82 -37.64
C GLU A 121 2.69 3.77 -37.59
N LEU A 122 2.44 5.07 -37.34
CA LEU A 122 3.50 6.07 -37.20
C LEU A 122 4.50 5.72 -36.10
N ARG A 123 4.03 5.14 -34.97
CA ARG A 123 4.91 4.65 -33.90
C ARG A 123 5.81 3.51 -34.35
N ALA A 124 5.33 2.62 -35.22
CA ALA A 124 6.14 1.55 -35.81
C ALA A 124 7.14 2.12 -36.83
N ILE A 125 6.68 2.98 -37.74
CA ILE A 125 7.51 3.64 -38.77
C ILE A 125 8.66 4.43 -38.14
N ALA A 126 8.42 5.11 -37.02
CA ALA A 126 9.42 5.93 -36.32
C ALA A 126 10.65 5.14 -35.84
N LEU A 127 10.60 3.80 -35.82
CA LEU A 127 11.72 2.96 -35.43
C LEU A 127 12.75 2.79 -36.54
N ASP A 128 12.34 3.00 -37.79
CA ASP A 128 13.12 2.68 -38.99
C ASP A 128 13.28 3.90 -39.91
N ASN A 129 12.23 4.71 -40.10
CA ASN A 129 12.19 5.79 -41.07
C ASN A 129 12.08 7.16 -40.42
N LYS A 130 12.56 8.19 -41.11
CA LYS A 130 12.37 9.59 -40.71
C LYS A 130 10.89 9.94 -40.74
N LEU A 131 10.37 10.49 -39.64
CA LEU A 131 9.06 11.11 -39.60
C LEU A 131 9.16 12.60 -39.90
N SER A 132 8.10 13.16 -40.48
CA SER A 132 7.90 14.60 -40.51
C SER A 132 7.71 15.15 -39.08
N PRO A 133 7.94 16.46 -38.86
CA PRO A 133 7.75 17.07 -37.54
C PRO A 133 6.36 16.81 -36.93
N PHE A 134 5.30 16.89 -37.74
CA PHE A 134 3.93 16.71 -37.27
C PHE A 134 3.57 15.24 -37.01
N GLU A 135 4.07 14.30 -37.82
CA GLU A 135 3.96 12.87 -37.51
C GLU A 135 4.64 12.54 -36.18
N LEU A 136 5.84 13.09 -35.92
CA LEU A 136 6.55 12.88 -34.66
C LEU A 136 5.81 13.52 -33.47
N GLY A 137 5.29 14.74 -33.63
CA GLY A 137 4.46 15.39 -32.61
C GLY A 137 3.21 14.56 -32.28
N ARG A 138 2.53 14.03 -33.31
CA ARG A 138 1.34 13.17 -33.15
C ARG A 138 1.66 11.87 -32.41
N VAL A 139 2.80 11.25 -32.70
CA VAL A 139 3.33 10.06 -32.02
C VAL A 139 3.58 10.33 -30.53
N ILE A 140 4.29 11.41 -30.21
CA ILE A 140 4.61 11.79 -28.83
C ILE A 140 3.32 12.11 -28.05
N TYR A 141 2.38 12.84 -28.66
CA TYR A 141 1.10 13.14 -28.05
C TYR A 141 0.28 11.87 -27.79
N HIS A 142 0.28 10.90 -28.71
CA HIS A 142 -0.40 9.61 -28.53
C HIS A 142 0.11 8.85 -27.30
N LEU A 143 1.43 8.81 -27.07
CA LEU A 143 2.04 8.18 -25.89
C LEU A 143 1.57 8.84 -24.58
N ALA A 144 1.26 10.14 -24.61
CA ALA A 144 0.78 10.88 -23.43
C ALA A 144 -0.70 10.65 -23.09
N GLN A 145 -1.52 10.32 -24.10
CA GLN A 145 -2.94 10.02 -23.91
C GLN A 145 -3.13 8.79 -23.03
N ARG A 146 -2.24 7.80 -23.16
CA ARG A 146 -2.22 6.56 -22.38
C ARG A 146 -0.77 6.20 -22.05
N ARG A 147 -0.40 6.39 -20.79
CA ARG A 147 0.97 6.21 -20.32
C ARG A 147 1.21 4.92 -19.53
N GLY A 148 0.25 4.00 -19.49
CA GLY A 148 0.37 2.74 -18.76
C GLY A 148 0.38 2.85 -17.23
N PHE A 149 0.17 1.69 -16.60
CA PHE A 149 0.17 1.49 -15.15
C PHE A 149 1.58 1.58 -14.57
N LEU A 150 1.75 2.39 -13.53
CA LEU A 150 3.00 2.50 -12.78
C LEU A 150 2.84 1.77 -11.45
N SER A 151 3.59 0.69 -11.25
CA SER A 151 3.63 -0.06 -9.99
C SER A 151 4.36 0.77 -8.93
N ASN A 152 3.67 1.09 -7.82
CA ASN A 152 4.13 2.07 -6.81
C ASN A 152 4.12 1.57 -5.36
N ARG A 153 3.81 0.29 -5.05
CA ARG A 153 3.64 -0.17 -3.65
C ARG A 153 4.36 -1.49 -3.36
N ARG A 154 5.00 -1.55 -2.19
CA ARG A 154 5.73 -2.71 -1.63
C ARG A 154 5.05 -3.33 -0.39
N THR A 155 3.84 -2.92 -0.02
CA THR A 155 3.14 -3.43 1.18
C THR A 155 2.17 -4.57 0.87
N ASP A 156 1.99 -5.45 1.85
CA ASP A 156 0.95 -6.49 1.84
C ASP A 156 -0.43 -5.81 2.01
N THR A 157 -1.33 -5.94 1.03
CA THR A 157 -2.71 -5.44 1.14
C THR A 157 -3.70 -6.51 0.74
N LYS A 158 -4.91 -6.45 1.32
CA LYS A 158 -6.05 -7.32 0.95
C LYS A 158 -6.47 -7.23 -0.53
N ASP A 159 -6.03 -6.19 -1.25
CA ASP A 159 -6.30 -5.96 -2.69
C ASP A 159 -5.29 -6.66 -3.64
N GLU A 160 -4.59 -7.69 -3.15
CA GLU A 160 -3.64 -8.47 -3.94
C GLU A 160 -4.29 -9.18 -5.13
N LYS A 161 -5.57 -9.53 -5.06
CA LYS A 161 -6.27 -10.23 -6.14
C LYS A 161 -6.40 -9.37 -7.41
N GLU A 162 -6.85 -8.12 -7.29
CA GLU A 162 -6.97 -7.23 -8.45
C GLU A 162 -5.60 -6.77 -8.96
N THR A 163 -4.68 -6.46 -8.05
CA THR A 163 -3.31 -6.11 -8.43
C THR A 163 -2.61 -7.29 -9.12
N GLY A 164 -2.93 -8.52 -8.72
CA GLY A 164 -2.49 -9.76 -9.36
C GLY A 164 -2.91 -9.84 -10.82
N LYS A 165 -4.21 -9.65 -11.11
CA LYS A 165 -4.74 -9.65 -12.50
C LYS A 165 -4.07 -8.60 -13.40
N VAL A 166 -3.83 -7.40 -12.87
CA VAL A 166 -3.11 -6.34 -13.61
C VAL A 166 -1.67 -6.77 -13.92
N LYS A 167 -0.96 -7.32 -12.93
CA LYS A 167 0.42 -7.78 -13.10
C LYS A 167 0.52 -8.95 -14.09
N GLU A 168 -0.37 -9.91 -13.97
CA GLU A 168 -0.48 -11.06 -14.86
C GLU A 168 -0.76 -10.60 -16.29
N GLY A 169 -1.76 -9.74 -16.50
CA GLY A 169 -2.05 -9.20 -17.83
C GLY A 169 -0.90 -8.40 -18.44
N ILE A 170 -0.14 -7.66 -17.63
CA ILE A 170 1.09 -6.98 -18.07
C ILE A 170 2.17 -8.00 -18.47
N SER A 171 2.33 -9.06 -17.69
CA SER A 171 3.31 -10.12 -17.95
C SER A 171 2.99 -10.87 -19.24
N ASN A 172 1.72 -11.22 -19.46
CA ASN A 172 1.26 -11.87 -20.67
C ASN A 172 1.46 -10.96 -21.89
N LEU A 173 1.15 -9.65 -21.76
CA LEU A 173 1.38 -8.71 -22.85
C LEU A 173 2.86 -8.54 -23.20
N TYR A 174 3.79 -8.64 -22.24
CA TYR A 174 5.22 -8.66 -22.56
C TYR A 174 5.58 -9.86 -23.44
N LYS A 175 5.09 -11.06 -23.09
CA LYS A 175 5.29 -12.27 -23.89
C LYS A 175 4.70 -12.13 -25.28
N GLU A 176 3.47 -11.63 -25.39
CA GLU A 176 2.83 -11.39 -26.69
C GLU A 176 3.64 -10.43 -27.60
N ILE A 177 4.28 -9.41 -27.02
CA ILE A 177 5.15 -8.49 -27.77
C ILE A 177 6.37 -9.25 -28.30
N GLU A 178 7.03 -10.03 -27.44
CA GLU A 178 8.20 -10.84 -27.77
C GLU A 178 7.88 -11.91 -28.82
N ASP A 179 6.84 -12.72 -28.59
CA ASP A 179 6.38 -13.78 -29.49
C ASP A 179 5.99 -13.24 -30.87
N SER A 180 5.47 -12.01 -30.92
CA SER A 180 5.13 -11.35 -32.20
C SER A 180 6.34 -10.80 -32.96
N GLY A 181 7.56 -10.92 -32.41
CA GLY A 181 8.77 -10.32 -32.93
C GLY A 181 8.71 -8.80 -33.00
N SER A 182 7.93 -8.16 -32.13
CA SER A 182 7.78 -6.71 -32.11
C SER A 182 8.77 -6.09 -31.12
N ARG A 183 9.40 -4.98 -31.50
CA ARG A 183 10.37 -4.29 -30.65
C ARG A 183 9.67 -3.48 -29.57
N THR A 184 8.49 -2.94 -29.87
CA THR A 184 7.77 -2.01 -28.97
C THR A 184 6.28 -2.32 -28.88
N LEU A 185 5.62 -1.72 -27.89
CA LEU A 185 4.17 -1.85 -27.69
C LEU A 185 3.38 -1.25 -28.86
N GLY A 186 3.80 -0.11 -29.40
CA GLY A 186 3.18 0.54 -30.55
C GLY A 186 3.22 -0.34 -31.81
N GLU A 187 4.38 -0.91 -32.10
CA GLU A 187 4.58 -1.83 -33.23
C GLU A 187 3.73 -3.10 -33.08
N HIS A 188 3.70 -3.71 -31.90
CA HIS A 188 2.82 -4.85 -31.62
C HIS A 188 1.34 -4.51 -31.80
N PHE A 189 0.91 -3.36 -31.27
CA PHE A 189 -0.48 -2.91 -31.41
C PHE A 189 -0.84 -2.59 -32.86
N PHE A 190 0.09 -2.06 -33.67
CA PHE A 190 -0.14 -1.88 -35.10
C PHE A 190 -0.37 -3.22 -35.81
N LYS A 191 0.48 -4.24 -35.55
CA LYS A 191 0.28 -5.60 -36.09
C LYS A 191 -1.09 -6.18 -35.71
N LEU A 192 -1.52 -6.00 -34.46
CA LEU A 192 -2.84 -6.45 -34.01
C LEU A 192 -3.98 -5.72 -34.72
N ILE A 193 -3.87 -4.40 -34.91
CA ILE A 193 -4.87 -3.60 -35.63
C ILE A 193 -5.00 -4.08 -37.09
N ASN A 194 -3.89 -4.36 -37.77
CA ASN A 194 -3.92 -4.90 -39.14
C ASN A 194 -4.55 -6.29 -39.22
N LYS A 195 -4.57 -7.03 -38.09
CA LYS A 195 -5.30 -8.30 -37.94
C LYS A 195 -6.72 -8.11 -37.37
N ASN A 196 -7.27 -6.90 -37.43
CA ASN A 196 -8.59 -6.54 -36.88
C ASN A 196 -8.77 -6.90 -35.39
N THR A 197 -7.68 -6.96 -34.64
CA THR A 197 -7.70 -7.32 -33.21
C THR A 197 -7.77 -6.09 -32.34
N ARG A 198 -8.69 -6.10 -31.36
CA ARG A 198 -8.87 -4.99 -30.42
C ARG A 198 -7.63 -4.82 -29.51
N VAL A 199 -7.02 -3.64 -29.57
CA VAL A 199 -5.88 -3.25 -28.70
C VAL A 199 -6.32 -2.54 -27.41
N ARG A 200 -7.57 -2.06 -27.35
CA ARG A 200 -8.15 -1.36 -26.18
C ARG A 200 -8.64 -2.38 -25.14
N GLY A 201 -8.43 -2.08 -23.86
CA GLY A 201 -8.84 -2.95 -22.73
C GLY A 201 -7.72 -3.83 -22.17
N ARG A 202 -6.54 -3.82 -22.81
CA ARG A 202 -5.35 -4.57 -22.37
C ARG A 202 -4.59 -3.83 -21.26
N TYR A 203 -4.09 -4.56 -20.26
CA TYR A 203 -3.25 -4.00 -19.21
C TYR A 203 -1.85 -3.68 -19.76
N THR A 204 -1.47 -2.41 -19.72
CA THR A 204 -0.16 -1.94 -20.22
C THR A 204 0.65 -1.34 -19.08
N SER A 205 1.96 -1.61 -19.07
CA SER A 205 2.86 -1.06 -18.05
C SER A 205 3.46 0.28 -18.47
N ARG A 206 3.83 1.11 -17.49
CA ARG A 206 4.57 2.36 -17.73
C ARG A 206 5.92 2.10 -18.41
N LYS A 207 6.60 1.01 -18.05
CA LYS A 207 7.91 0.63 -18.60
C LYS A 207 7.84 0.42 -20.12
N MET A 208 6.77 -0.21 -20.64
CA MET A 208 6.57 -0.39 -22.09
C MET A 208 6.57 0.95 -22.84
N TYR A 209 5.78 1.94 -22.38
CA TYR A 209 5.71 3.25 -23.01
C TYR A 209 7.01 4.05 -22.87
N GLN A 210 7.71 3.93 -21.74
CA GLN A 210 9.00 4.61 -21.55
C GLN A 210 10.08 4.04 -22.46
N TYR A 211 10.14 2.71 -22.56
CA TYR A 211 11.06 2.02 -23.47
C TYR A 211 10.81 2.45 -24.91
N GLU A 212 9.57 2.41 -25.36
CA GLU A 212 9.20 2.81 -26.71
C GLU A 212 9.47 4.29 -26.99
N PHE A 213 9.09 5.19 -26.07
CA PHE A 213 9.41 6.62 -26.20
C PHE A 213 10.92 6.85 -26.39
N ASN A 214 11.73 6.19 -25.56
CA ASN A 214 13.18 6.31 -25.64
C ASN A 214 13.72 5.79 -26.96
N LEU A 215 13.23 4.63 -27.43
CA LEU A 215 13.67 4.05 -28.68
C LEU A 215 13.30 4.93 -29.88
N ILE A 216 12.05 5.41 -29.94
CA ILE A 216 11.60 6.35 -30.97
C ILE A 216 12.46 7.62 -30.94
N TRP A 217 12.71 8.19 -29.75
CA TRP A 217 13.53 9.39 -29.62
C TRP A 217 14.93 9.19 -30.18
N GLU A 218 15.62 8.12 -29.79
CA GLU A 218 16.98 7.84 -30.28
C GLU A 218 17.03 7.57 -31.79
N LYS A 219 16.02 6.88 -32.34
CA LYS A 219 15.93 6.62 -33.79
C LYS A 219 15.70 7.91 -34.57
N GLN A 220 14.76 8.74 -34.13
CA GLN A 220 14.41 9.99 -34.80
C GLN A 220 15.48 11.07 -34.64
N ARG A 221 16.23 11.06 -33.51
CA ARG A 221 17.33 12.01 -33.26
C ARG A 221 18.40 11.96 -34.36
N LYS A 222 18.62 10.81 -34.99
CA LYS A 222 19.56 10.68 -36.12
C LYS A 222 19.22 11.58 -37.31
N TYR A 223 17.93 11.87 -37.50
CA TYR A 223 17.45 12.69 -38.62
C TYR A 223 17.32 14.18 -38.27
N SER A 224 17.21 14.52 -36.98
CA SER A 224 16.99 15.88 -36.49
C SER A 224 17.66 16.11 -35.11
N PRO A 225 19.01 16.09 -35.03
CA PRO A 225 19.74 16.13 -33.75
C PRO A 225 19.56 17.47 -33.00
N ASP A 226 19.48 18.59 -33.72
CA ASP A 226 19.30 19.93 -33.14
C ASP A 226 17.88 20.11 -32.57
N LEU A 227 16.91 19.40 -33.13
CA LEU A 227 15.54 19.39 -32.63
C LEU A 227 15.41 18.48 -31.40
N LEU A 228 15.99 17.28 -31.46
CA LEU A 228 15.79 16.19 -30.49
C LEU A 228 16.95 16.09 -29.48
N THR A 229 17.20 17.19 -28.77
CA THR A 229 18.23 17.29 -27.73
C THR A 229 17.87 16.49 -26.46
N ASN A 230 18.88 16.15 -25.65
CA ASN A 230 18.67 15.47 -24.37
C ASN A 230 17.81 16.29 -23.40
N GLU A 231 17.98 17.61 -23.37
CA GLU A 231 17.20 18.50 -22.53
C GLU A 231 15.70 18.46 -22.89
N ARG A 232 15.39 18.53 -24.19
CA ARG A 232 14.01 18.44 -24.69
C ARG A 232 13.42 17.06 -24.42
N LYS A 233 14.22 15.99 -24.58
CA LYS A 233 13.83 14.62 -24.23
C LYS A 233 13.37 14.54 -22.78
N ASP A 234 14.19 14.98 -21.84
CA ASP A 234 13.90 14.90 -20.41
C ASP A 234 12.65 15.70 -20.03
N LYS A 235 12.50 16.90 -20.61
CA LYS A 235 11.34 17.75 -20.39
C LYS A 235 10.05 17.10 -20.89
N ILE A 236 10.03 16.57 -22.12
CA ILE A 236 8.88 15.87 -22.70
C ILE A 236 8.60 14.57 -21.93
N GLN A 237 9.61 13.77 -21.66
CA GLN A 237 9.49 12.52 -20.91
C GLN A 237 8.89 12.76 -19.53
N ASN A 238 9.33 13.82 -18.83
CA ASN A 238 8.78 14.21 -17.55
C ASN A 238 7.32 14.66 -17.70
N GLN A 239 6.96 15.49 -18.69
CA GLN A 239 5.56 15.87 -18.93
C GLN A 239 4.65 14.65 -19.15
N ILE A 240 5.10 13.67 -19.95
CA ILE A 240 4.34 12.45 -20.25
C ILE A 240 4.20 11.57 -19.00
N PHE A 241 5.31 11.26 -18.33
CA PHE A 241 5.35 10.19 -17.34
C PHE A 241 5.32 10.66 -15.87
N TYR A 242 5.40 11.96 -15.60
CA TYR A 242 5.32 12.46 -14.23
C TYR A 242 3.97 12.13 -13.55
N GLN A 243 4.06 11.61 -12.34
CA GLN A 243 2.91 11.36 -11.48
C GLN A 243 3.24 11.85 -10.07
N ARG A 244 2.32 12.62 -9.48
CA ARG A 244 2.47 13.07 -8.09
C ARG A 244 2.61 11.87 -7.16
N LYS A 245 3.55 11.97 -6.21
CA LYS A 245 3.74 10.96 -5.15
C LYS A 245 2.44 10.79 -4.35
N LEU A 246 2.26 9.59 -3.80
CA LEU A 246 1.17 9.33 -2.86
C LEU A 246 1.38 10.17 -1.60
N LYS A 247 0.29 10.62 -0.98
CA LYS A 247 0.38 11.28 0.32
C LYS A 247 0.75 10.23 1.38
N ALA A 248 1.67 10.58 2.27
CA ALA A 248 1.94 9.78 3.45
C ALA A 248 0.65 9.62 4.28
N PRO A 249 0.41 8.43 4.87
CA PRO A 249 -0.70 8.26 5.79
C PRO A 249 -0.48 9.10 7.05
N ILE A 250 -1.58 9.60 7.63
CA ILE A 250 -1.53 10.23 8.96
C ILE A 250 -1.42 9.10 9.99
N ILE A 251 -0.37 9.17 10.81
CA ILE A 251 -0.08 8.17 11.84
C ILE A 251 -0.66 8.68 13.16
N GLY A 252 -1.41 7.83 13.87
CA GLY A 252 -1.95 8.18 15.18
C GLY A 252 -0.87 8.31 16.26
N GLU A 253 -1.23 8.93 17.37
CA GLU A 253 -0.34 9.18 18.50
C GLU A 253 -0.26 7.99 19.47
N CYS A 254 0.86 7.91 20.19
CA CYS A 254 1.11 6.94 21.24
C CYS A 254 0.17 7.16 22.41
N GLN A 255 -0.39 6.08 22.96
CA GLN A 255 -1.27 6.13 24.12
C GLN A 255 -0.58 6.55 25.43
N LEU A 256 0.73 6.27 25.57
CA LEU A 256 1.50 6.59 26.78
C LEU A 256 2.26 7.92 26.67
N GLU A 257 2.47 8.40 25.45
CA GLU A 257 3.32 9.57 25.16
C GLU A 257 2.63 10.43 24.09
N PRO A 258 1.64 11.25 24.47
CA PRO A 258 1.00 12.20 23.55
C PRO A 258 2.04 13.04 22.80
N GLY A 259 1.77 13.34 21.53
CA GLY A 259 2.72 14.04 20.65
C GLY A 259 3.78 13.17 19.97
N ARG A 260 3.94 11.89 20.36
CA ARG A 260 4.80 10.94 19.62
C ARG A 260 3.96 10.02 18.74
N THR A 261 4.38 9.82 17.49
CA THR A 261 3.70 8.91 16.56
C THR A 261 3.91 7.45 16.95
N ARG A 262 2.89 6.62 16.68
CA ARG A 262 2.92 5.17 16.90
C ARG A 262 4.05 4.47 16.13
N ALA A 263 4.58 3.42 16.73
CA ALA A 263 5.62 2.59 16.14
C ALA A 263 5.05 1.73 14.99
N PRO A 264 5.71 1.70 13.82
CA PRO A 264 5.39 0.78 12.73
C PRO A 264 5.51 -0.68 13.18
N LYS A 265 4.56 -1.53 12.78
CA LYS A 265 4.57 -2.97 13.13
C LYS A 265 5.74 -3.75 12.52
N SER A 266 6.32 -3.23 11.44
CA SER A 266 7.43 -3.87 10.73
C SER A 266 8.77 -3.78 11.45
N LEU A 267 8.92 -2.94 12.48
CA LEU A 267 10.18 -2.84 13.24
C LEU A 267 10.42 -4.10 14.09
N LEU A 268 11.70 -4.47 14.29
CA LEU A 268 12.07 -5.61 15.14
C LEU A 268 11.55 -5.42 16.57
N ILE A 269 11.78 -4.24 17.15
CA ILE A 269 11.34 -3.94 18.51
C ILE A 269 9.82 -4.01 18.66
N SER A 270 9.06 -3.65 17.60
CA SER A 270 7.60 -3.71 17.59
C SER A 270 7.12 -5.16 17.61
N GLN A 271 7.76 -6.03 16.83
CA GLN A 271 7.40 -7.45 16.79
C GLN A 271 7.86 -8.19 18.05
N GLN A 272 9.02 -7.82 18.59
CA GLN A 272 9.51 -8.27 19.88
C GLN A 272 8.55 -7.92 21.01
N PHE A 273 8.13 -6.65 21.07
CA PHE A 273 7.13 -6.20 22.01
C PHE A 273 5.84 -7.01 21.92
N ARG A 274 5.33 -7.22 20.69
CA ARG A 274 4.12 -8.03 20.46
C ARG A 274 4.28 -9.47 20.96
N TYR A 275 5.34 -10.18 20.57
CA TYR A 275 5.46 -11.59 20.96
C TYR A 275 5.78 -11.75 22.44
N LEU A 276 6.52 -10.82 23.07
CA LEU A 276 6.79 -10.87 24.51
C LEU A 276 5.53 -10.68 25.34
N GLN A 277 4.63 -9.79 24.91
CA GLN A 277 3.30 -9.67 25.53
C GLN A 277 2.54 -11.00 25.44
N THR A 278 2.54 -11.63 24.27
CA THR A 278 1.88 -12.92 24.10
C THR A 278 2.49 -13.99 25.00
N ILE A 279 3.81 -14.11 25.04
CA ILE A 279 4.53 -15.10 25.84
C ILE A 279 4.26 -14.91 27.35
N ASN A 280 4.34 -13.69 27.86
CA ASN A 280 4.12 -13.42 29.29
C ASN A 280 2.66 -13.71 29.71
N ASN A 281 1.71 -13.64 28.77
CA ASN A 281 0.31 -13.96 28.99
C ASN A 281 -0.03 -15.46 28.82
N ILE A 282 0.92 -16.31 28.43
CA ILE A 282 0.68 -17.75 28.31
C ILE A 282 0.44 -18.34 29.71
N ARG A 283 -0.63 -19.10 29.84
CA ARG A 283 -0.92 -19.96 30.99
C ARG A 283 -1.16 -21.38 30.48
N ILE A 284 -0.52 -22.36 31.11
CA ILE A 284 -0.66 -23.78 30.79
C ILE A 284 -1.49 -24.42 31.88
N SER A 285 -2.71 -24.84 31.56
CA SER A 285 -3.54 -25.63 32.45
C SER A 285 -3.41 -27.12 32.14
N SER A 286 -3.46 -27.93 33.20
CA SER A 286 -3.51 -29.39 33.14
C SER A 286 -4.63 -29.90 34.04
N ILE A 287 -4.90 -31.20 33.99
CA ILE A 287 -5.90 -31.84 34.89
C ILE A 287 -5.49 -31.65 36.36
N GLU A 288 -4.19 -31.73 36.66
CA GLU A 288 -3.64 -31.56 38.01
C GLU A 288 -3.58 -30.09 38.46
N ASN A 289 -3.46 -29.16 37.52
CA ASN A 289 -3.48 -27.72 37.80
C ASN A 289 -4.47 -26.99 36.87
N PRO A 290 -5.77 -27.02 37.19
CA PRO A 290 -6.80 -26.36 36.40
C PRO A 290 -6.65 -24.82 36.35
N GLY A 291 -6.07 -24.23 37.40
CA GLY A 291 -5.83 -22.79 37.50
C GLY A 291 -4.77 -22.25 36.53
N GLY A 292 -3.96 -23.15 35.97
CA GLY A 292 -2.94 -22.84 34.98
C GLY A 292 -1.68 -22.24 35.60
N ARG A 293 -0.51 -22.80 35.24
CA ARG A 293 0.78 -22.25 35.64
C ARG A 293 1.32 -21.27 34.61
N GLU A 294 2.22 -20.40 35.05
CA GLU A 294 3.06 -19.60 34.16
C GLU A 294 4.13 -20.48 33.48
N LEU A 295 4.74 -19.94 32.41
CA LEU A 295 5.91 -20.56 31.80
C LEU A 295 7.09 -20.50 32.77
N THR A 296 7.89 -21.56 32.82
CA THR A 296 9.18 -21.50 33.52
C THR A 296 10.12 -20.55 32.78
N LYS A 297 11.19 -20.13 33.45
CA LYS A 297 12.18 -19.23 32.88
C LYS A 297 12.83 -19.83 31.63
N GLU A 298 13.13 -21.13 31.65
CA GLU A 298 13.75 -21.88 30.56
C GLU A 298 12.79 -22.03 29.36
N GLU A 299 11.53 -22.39 29.61
CA GLU A 299 10.48 -22.47 28.58
C GLU A 299 10.31 -21.12 27.88
N ARG A 300 10.30 -20.05 28.67
CA ARG A 300 10.14 -18.68 28.19
C ARG A 300 11.32 -18.23 27.35
N GLU A 301 12.55 -18.38 27.84
CA GLU A 301 13.78 -18.03 27.10
C GLU A 301 13.88 -18.82 25.79
N PHE A 302 13.50 -20.09 25.81
CA PHE A 302 13.45 -20.93 24.63
C PHE A 302 12.48 -20.37 23.58
N LEU A 303 11.24 -20.03 23.96
CA LEU A 303 10.25 -19.48 23.05
C LEU A 303 10.67 -18.13 22.47
N ILE A 304 11.25 -17.26 23.30
CA ILE A 304 11.78 -15.96 22.86
C ILE A 304 12.83 -16.16 21.77
N LYS A 305 13.84 -17.02 22.01
CA LYS A 305 14.91 -17.30 21.05
C LYS A 305 14.38 -17.82 19.71
N LYS A 306 13.35 -18.68 19.73
CA LYS A 306 12.72 -19.18 18.51
C LYS A 306 11.92 -18.10 17.79
N LEU A 307 11.06 -17.37 18.49
CA LEU A 307 10.20 -16.35 17.89
C LEU A 307 10.97 -15.12 17.41
N ASP A 308 12.18 -14.87 17.91
CA ASP A 308 13.01 -13.77 17.42
C ASP A 308 13.55 -14.00 15.99
N SER A 309 13.65 -15.26 15.55
CA SER A 309 14.13 -15.65 14.23
C SER A 309 13.06 -16.27 13.33
N GLN A 310 11.93 -16.69 13.89
CA GLN A 310 10.82 -17.31 13.17
C GLN A 310 9.62 -16.39 13.04
N GLY A 311 8.95 -16.41 11.88
CA GLY A 311 7.80 -15.54 11.63
C GLY A 311 6.55 -15.92 12.44
N SER A 312 6.38 -17.19 12.80
CA SER A 312 5.28 -17.65 13.66
C SER A 312 5.53 -19.05 14.20
N MET A 313 4.84 -19.41 15.28
CA MET A 313 4.82 -20.77 15.83
C MET A 313 3.39 -21.18 16.20
N THR A 314 2.93 -22.34 15.73
CA THR A 314 1.59 -22.87 16.06
C THR A 314 1.52 -23.38 17.49
N PHE A 315 0.35 -23.34 18.11
CA PHE A 315 0.17 -23.87 19.47
C PHE A 315 0.51 -25.37 19.58
N ASN A 316 0.17 -26.15 18.53
CA ASN A 316 0.62 -27.54 18.40
C ASN A 316 2.14 -27.67 18.51
N LYS A 317 2.91 -26.78 17.86
CA LYS A 317 4.37 -26.84 17.90
C LYS A 317 4.91 -26.39 19.25
N ILE A 318 4.28 -25.40 19.88
CA ILE A 318 4.63 -24.96 21.24
C ILE A 318 4.48 -26.14 22.22
N ARG A 319 3.35 -26.87 22.18
CA ARG A 319 3.15 -28.07 23.01
C ARG A 319 4.25 -29.11 22.82
N GLN A 320 4.59 -29.43 21.57
CA GLN A 320 5.67 -30.38 21.27
C GLN A 320 7.02 -29.95 21.82
N VAL A 321 7.34 -28.67 21.69
CA VAL A 321 8.67 -28.15 21.99
C VAL A 321 8.87 -27.91 23.48
N LEU A 322 7.80 -27.53 24.19
CA LEU A 322 7.77 -27.46 25.66
C LEU A 322 7.54 -28.84 26.31
N LYS A 323 7.37 -29.91 25.52
CA LYS A 323 7.10 -31.28 25.98
C LYS A 323 5.91 -31.35 26.96
N LEU A 324 4.85 -30.63 26.65
CA LEU A 324 3.62 -30.63 27.47
C LEU A 324 2.81 -31.90 27.22
N ASP A 325 2.10 -32.35 28.25
CA ASP A 325 1.19 -33.49 28.15
C ASP A 325 0.07 -33.24 27.14
N LYS A 326 -0.47 -34.32 26.55
CA LYS A 326 -1.53 -34.24 25.53
C LYS A 326 -2.78 -33.52 26.03
N GLU A 327 -3.08 -33.62 27.32
CA GLU A 327 -4.22 -32.99 27.99
C GLU A 327 -3.96 -31.55 28.42
N SER A 328 -2.73 -31.05 28.29
CA SER A 328 -2.38 -29.67 28.65
C SER A 328 -2.98 -28.69 27.64
N LYS A 329 -3.60 -27.62 28.15
CA LYS A 329 -4.21 -26.56 27.34
C LYS A 329 -3.47 -25.25 27.52
N ILE A 330 -3.21 -24.57 26.42
CA ILE A 330 -2.69 -23.20 26.45
C ILE A 330 -3.89 -22.26 26.44
N ASN A 331 -3.99 -21.35 27.42
CA ASN A 331 -5.14 -20.43 27.54
C ASN A 331 -5.50 -19.69 26.24
N LEU A 332 -4.48 -19.33 25.44
CA LEU A 332 -4.66 -18.63 24.17
C LEU A 332 -5.29 -19.48 23.04
N GLU A 333 -5.33 -20.81 23.17
CA GLU A 333 -6.00 -21.71 22.20
C GLU A 333 -7.53 -21.57 22.22
N SER A 334 -8.10 -21.01 23.29
CA SER A 334 -9.53 -20.68 23.36
C SER A 334 -9.93 -19.50 22.46
N GLY A 335 -8.95 -18.73 21.98
CA GLY A 335 -9.15 -17.62 21.06
C GLY A 335 -9.33 -18.06 19.61
N LYS A 336 -9.48 -17.07 18.72
CA LYS A 336 -9.56 -17.31 17.27
C LYS A 336 -8.19 -17.61 16.63
N ASP A 337 -7.11 -17.32 17.33
CA ASP A 337 -5.76 -17.49 16.82
C ASP A 337 -5.32 -18.95 16.97
N THR A 338 -4.54 -19.46 16.01
CA THR A 338 -3.99 -20.82 16.02
C THR A 338 -2.47 -20.86 16.19
N LYS A 339 -1.84 -19.68 16.26
CA LYS A 339 -0.40 -19.48 16.29
C LYS A 339 -0.01 -18.16 16.93
N ILE A 340 1.19 -18.11 17.47
CA ILE A 340 1.85 -16.89 17.92
C ILE A 340 2.68 -16.33 16.77
N LEU A 341 2.55 -15.04 16.48
CA LEU A 341 3.41 -14.35 15.52
C LEU A 341 4.73 -13.99 16.20
N GLY A 342 5.84 -14.38 15.59
CA GLY A 342 7.18 -13.96 16.00
C GLY A 342 7.65 -12.75 15.19
N ASN A 343 8.95 -12.70 14.97
CA ASN A 343 9.62 -11.67 14.20
C ASN A 343 9.58 -12.00 12.70
N THR A 344 8.41 -11.77 12.09
CA THR A 344 8.20 -11.91 10.64
C THR A 344 9.18 -11.08 9.81
N THR A 345 9.60 -9.91 10.29
CA THR A 345 10.60 -9.08 9.60
C THR A 345 11.95 -9.77 9.60
N ALA A 346 12.44 -10.19 10.77
CA ALA A 346 13.70 -10.91 10.88
C ALA A 346 13.68 -12.19 10.04
N ALA A 347 12.62 -13.00 10.13
CA ALA A 347 12.50 -14.24 9.37
C ALA A 347 12.61 -14.03 7.85
N LYS A 348 11.97 -12.97 7.32
CA LYS A 348 12.05 -12.61 5.89
C LYS A 348 13.46 -12.14 5.49
N ILE A 349 14.17 -11.44 6.37
CA ILE A 349 15.55 -10.97 6.11
C ILE A 349 16.55 -12.13 6.23
N ILE A 350 16.41 -12.99 7.24
CA ILE A 350 17.23 -14.20 7.43
C ILE A 350 17.13 -15.11 6.21
N ALA A 351 15.95 -15.26 5.61
CA ALA A 351 15.77 -16.04 4.38
C ALA A 351 16.57 -15.50 3.17
N VAL A 352 17.04 -14.24 3.23
CA VAL A 352 17.86 -13.62 2.19
C VAL A 352 19.34 -13.58 2.57
N PHE A 353 19.67 -13.18 3.80
CA PHE A 353 21.07 -13.02 4.25
C PHE A 353 21.70 -14.29 4.82
N GLY A 354 20.89 -15.28 5.20
CA GLY A 354 21.31 -16.39 6.04
C GLY A 354 21.28 -16.04 7.53
N ALA A 355 21.16 -17.07 8.36
CA ALA A 355 21.08 -16.91 9.82
C ALA A 355 22.39 -16.39 10.41
N ASP A 356 23.54 -16.87 9.93
CA ASP A 356 24.85 -16.52 10.47
C ASP A 356 25.18 -15.04 10.23
N SER A 357 24.98 -14.57 8.99
CA SER A 357 25.13 -13.16 8.63
C SER A 357 24.16 -12.26 9.41
N TRP A 358 22.91 -12.70 9.58
CA TRP A 358 21.94 -11.93 10.37
C TRP A 358 22.36 -11.84 11.84
N ASN A 359 22.91 -12.90 12.42
CA ASN A 359 23.34 -12.90 13.80
C ASN A 359 24.61 -12.08 14.03
N SER A 360 25.49 -11.97 13.03
CA SER A 360 26.70 -11.15 13.12
C SER A 360 26.45 -9.65 12.98
N PHE A 361 25.34 -9.23 12.36
CA PHE A 361 25.01 -7.80 12.25
C PHE A 361 24.74 -7.13 13.60
N HIS A 362 25.31 -5.94 13.78
CA HIS A 362 24.98 -5.05 14.88
C HIS A 362 23.53 -4.55 14.81
N ALA A 363 22.97 -4.18 15.96
CA ALA A 363 21.58 -3.70 16.06
C ALA A 363 21.30 -2.48 15.17
N GLU A 364 22.29 -1.60 14.98
CA GLU A 364 22.14 -0.42 14.12
C GLU A 364 22.00 -0.83 12.65
N ASP A 365 22.80 -1.79 12.17
CA ASP A 365 22.73 -2.27 10.79
C ASP A 365 21.42 -3.02 10.53
N LYS A 366 20.97 -3.84 11.48
CA LYS A 366 19.64 -4.49 11.41
C LYS A 366 18.53 -3.46 11.23
N ASN A 367 18.58 -2.36 11.98
CA ASN A 367 17.61 -1.26 11.85
C ASN A 367 17.73 -0.54 10.50
N ARG A 368 18.95 -0.28 10.02
CA ARG A 368 19.20 0.36 8.71
C ARG A 368 18.68 -0.50 7.56
N ILE A 369 18.86 -1.83 7.60
CA ILE A 369 18.31 -2.76 6.61
C ILE A 369 16.77 -2.62 6.53
N ILE A 370 16.11 -2.53 7.67
CA ILE A 370 14.65 -2.39 7.74
C ILE A 370 14.21 -1.04 7.22
N GLU A 371 14.91 0.04 7.59
CA GLU A 371 14.60 1.38 7.08
C GLU A 371 14.85 1.49 5.57
N ASP A 372 15.86 0.82 5.02
CA ASP A 372 16.04 0.70 3.56
C ASP A 372 14.84 0.00 2.90
N LEU A 373 14.35 -1.10 3.49
CA LEU A 373 13.15 -1.79 2.99
C LEU A 373 11.88 -0.95 3.08
N ARG A 374 11.76 -0.10 4.12
CA ARG A 374 10.58 0.74 4.37
C ARG A 374 10.57 2.02 3.56
N SER A 375 11.73 2.65 3.34
CA SER A 375 11.86 3.95 2.69
C SER A 375 12.01 3.86 1.17
N ILE A 376 12.63 2.79 0.66
CA ILE A 376 12.88 2.64 -0.77
C ILE A 376 11.66 2.02 -1.46
N GLU A 377 10.89 2.82 -2.21
CA GLU A 377 9.70 2.32 -2.91
C GLU A 377 10.03 1.56 -4.21
N LYS A 378 11.13 1.92 -4.87
CA LYS A 378 11.49 1.38 -6.19
C LYS A 378 12.27 0.08 -6.07
N TYR A 379 11.79 -0.95 -6.75
CA TYR A 379 12.41 -2.26 -6.86
C TYR A 379 13.91 -2.18 -7.21
N GLU A 380 14.22 -1.57 -8.35
CA GLU A 380 15.58 -1.47 -8.88
C GLU A 380 16.51 -0.71 -7.92
N THR A 381 15.98 0.29 -7.23
CA THR A 381 16.75 1.08 -6.26
C THR A 381 17.03 0.25 -5.01
N ALA A 382 16.07 -0.55 -4.55
CA ALA A 382 16.25 -1.45 -3.41
C ALA A 382 17.23 -2.58 -3.74
N LYS A 383 17.15 -3.18 -4.93
CA LYS A 383 18.10 -4.20 -5.42
C LYS A 383 19.52 -3.64 -5.48
N ARG A 384 19.70 -2.46 -6.09
CA ARG A 384 21.00 -1.78 -6.15
C ARG A 384 21.54 -1.43 -4.76
N ARG A 385 20.68 -1.00 -3.85
CA ARG A 385 21.05 -0.71 -2.45
C ARG A 385 21.51 -1.97 -1.73
N ALA A 386 20.80 -3.08 -1.89
CA ALA A 386 21.17 -4.40 -1.37
C ALA A 386 22.57 -4.82 -1.82
N MET A 387 22.86 -4.74 -3.12
CA MET A 387 24.18 -5.13 -3.63
C MET A 387 25.29 -4.19 -3.12
N ARG A 388 25.11 -2.88 -3.26
CA ARG A 388 26.17 -1.90 -2.97
C ARG A 388 26.48 -1.71 -1.49
N LYS A 389 25.45 -1.73 -0.63
CA LYS A 389 25.63 -1.44 0.80
C LYS A 389 25.70 -2.71 1.64
N TRP A 390 24.94 -3.74 1.26
CA TRP A 390 24.78 -4.94 2.06
C TRP A 390 25.50 -6.16 1.46
N GLY A 391 26.18 -6.00 0.33
CA GLY A 391 27.05 -7.04 -0.25
C GLY A 391 26.30 -8.26 -0.79
N LEU A 392 24.99 -8.15 -1.03
CA LEU A 392 24.20 -9.25 -1.57
C LEU A 392 24.52 -9.49 -3.05
N ASP A 393 24.56 -10.76 -3.45
CA ASP A 393 24.58 -11.16 -4.86
C ASP A 393 23.29 -10.76 -5.60
N ASP A 394 23.27 -10.89 -6.93
CA ASP A 394 22.14 -10.42 -7.74
C ASP A 394 20.81 -11.12 -7.38
N ASP A 395 20.83 -12.43 -7.13
CA ASP A 395 19.65 -13.22 -6.80
C ASP A 395 19.12 -12.89 -5.38
N SER A 396 20.03 -12.78 -4.42
CA SER A 396 19.67 -12.40 -3.05
C SER A 396 19.18 -10.95 -2.98
N ALA A 397 19.79 -10.03 -3.74
CA ALA A 397 19.34 -8.66 -3.84
C ALA A 397 17.97 -8.55 -4.53
N ASP A 398 17.69 -9.42 -5.51
CA ASP A 398 16.38 -9.55 -6.14
C ASP A 398 15.33 -9.97 -5.09
N LYS A 399 15.59 -11.05 -4.34
CA LYS A 399 14.73 -11.49 -3.23
C LYS A 399 14.53 -10.40 -2.17
N PHE A 400 15.60 -9.72 -1.75
CA PHE A 400 15.55 -8.58 -0.82
C PHE A 400 14.59 -7.51 -1.31
N SER A 401 14.70 -7.14 -2.58
CA SER A 401 13.88 -6.09 -3.18
C SER A 401 12.40 -6.48 -3.33
N LYS A 402 12.06 -7.77 -3.21
CA LYS A 402 10.67 -8.29 -3.16
C LYS A 402 10.11 -8.44 -1.75
N ILE A 403 10.90 -8.26 -0.70
CA ILE A 403 10.40 -8.37 0.68
C ILE A 403 9.27 -7.35 0.90
N LYS A 404 8.12 -7.87 1.34
CA LYS A 404 7.00 -7.07 1.81
C LYS A 404 6.96 -7.11 3.33
N LEU A 405 6.88 -5.95 3.96
CA LEU A 405 6.85 -5.83 5.41
C LEU A 405 5.41 -5.71 5.92
N GLU A 406 5.19 -6.09 7.19
CA GLU A 406 3.89 -5.95 7.84
C GLU A 406 3.45 -4.47 7.87
N ASP A 407 2.23 -4.22 7.40
CA ASP A 407 1.65 -2.88 7.37
C ASP A 407 0.98 -2.51 8.70
N GLY A 408 0.84 -1.20 8.93
CA GLY A 408 0.21 -0.63 10.11
C GLY A 408 1.16 -0.32 11.26
N TYR A 409 0.55 0.10 12.36
CA TYR A 409 1.24 0.66 13.52
C TYR A 409 0.72 0.02 14.82
N LEU A 410 1.55 -0.03 15.85
CA LEU A 410 1.17 -0.41 17.21
C LEU A 410 0.44 0.74 17.93
N GLN A 411 0.02 0.52 19.17
CA GLN A 411 -0.62 1.54 20.00
C GLN A 411 0.40 2.50 20.66
N PHE A 412 1.66 2.09 20.77
CA PHE A 412 2.72 2.83 21.45
C PHE A 412 3.78 3.34 20.48
N SER A 413 4.51 4.38 20.88
CA SER A 413 5.65 4.94 20.14
C SER A 413 6.84 3.98 20.17
N ARG A 414 7.83 4.22 19.29
CA ARG A 414 9.11 3.50 19.33
C ARG A 414 9.79 3.65 20.70
N HIS A 415 9.76 4.87 21.23
CA HIS A 415 10.40 5.24 22.48
C HIS A 415 9.76 4.56 23.69
N ALA A 416 8.43 4.56 23.78
CA ALA A 416 7.68 3.85 24.81
C ALA A 416 7.98 2.33 24.78
N ILE A 417 8.02 1.74 23.58
CA ILE A 417 8.34 0.32 23.41
C ILE A 417 9.76 0.02 23.92
N GLU A 418 10.75 0.83 23.57
CA GLU A 418 12.14 0.65 24.03
C GLU A 418 12.25 0.67 25.56
N ARG A 419 11.43 1.49 26.25
CA ARG A 419 11.38 1.53 27.72
C ARG A 419 10.65 0.35 28.35
N LEU A 420 9.62 -0.18 27.68
CA LEU A 420 8.83 -1.30 28.17
C LEU A 420 9.54 -2.66 27.97
N LEU A 421 10.28 -2.81 26.87
CA LEU A 421 10.91 -4.07 26.48
C LEU A 421 11.79 -4.73 27.57
N PRO A 422 12.63 -4.01 28.33
CA PRO A 422 13.41 -4.58 29.42
C PRO A 422 12.54 -5.22 30.52
N LEU A 423 11.39 -4.62 30.83
CA LEU A 423 10.45 -5.14 31.83
C LEU A 423 9.73 -6.39 31.31
N LEU A 424 9.21 -6.32 30.09
CA LEU A 424 8.58 -7.46 29.42
C LEU A 424 9.56 -8.64 29.25
N SER A 425 10.84 -8.36 29.01
CA SER A 425 11.90 -9.36 28.88
C SER A 425 12.19 -10.09 30.19
N LYS A 426 11.82 -9.52 31.34
CA LYS A 426 11.88 -10.17 32.67
C LYS A 426 10.62 -10.98 33.01
N GLY A 427 9.64 -11.05 32.11
CA GLY A 427 8.37 -11.76 32.35
C GLY A 427 7.24 -10.87 32.88
N ILE A 428 7.48 -9.57 33.07
CA ILE A 428 6.46 -8.64 33.59
C ILE A 428 5.37 -8.43 32.53
N ASN A 429 4.10 -8.55 32.95
CA ASN A 429 2.95 -8.30 32.09
C ASN A 429 2.83 -6.81 31.74
N LEU A 430 2.29 -6.51 30.55
CA LEU A 430 2.20 -5.14 30.05
C LEU A 430 1.50 -4.18 31.03
N GLN A 431 0.36 -4.58 31.60
CA GLN A 431 -0.40 -3.72 32.50
C GLN A 431 0.41 -3.32 33.74
N THR A 432 1.23 -4.23 34.25
CA THR A 432 2.15 -3.96 35.36
C THR A 432 3.33 -3.13 34.92
N ALA A 433 3.86 -3.35 33.71
CA ALA A 433 4.99 -2.59 33.18
C ALA A 433 4.64 -1.13 32.78
N ILE A 434 3.36 -0.83 32.55
CA ILE A 434 2.86 0.52 32.25
C ILE A 434 2.67 1.35 33.52
N LYS A 435 2.33 0.71 34.64
CA LYS A 435 2.22 1.35 35.95
C LYS A 435 3.62 1.67 36.47
#